data_AF-A0A7C7RD01-F1
#
_entry.id   AF-A0A7C7RD01-F1
#
_cell.length_a   1.000
_cell.length_b   1.000
_cell.length_c   1.000
_cell.angle_alpha   90.00
_cell.angle_beta   90.00
_cell.angle_gamma   90.00
#
_symmetry.space_group_name_H-M   'P 1'
#
loop_
_entity.id
_entity.type
_entity.pdbx_description
1 polymer ?
#
loop_
_entity_poly.entity_id
_entity_poly.type
_entity_poly.pdbx_seq_one_letter_code
_entity_poly.pdbx_strand_id
1 'polypeptide(L)'
;MISSNSSIGQVNAASSEAPRYETVEERNALDREDFMTLFITQLQYQDPMKPLESAEMATQIAQFNMVDLLNRNNDAMEQLVASEAANAGMQALNFLGHEVRYSGNLLILTENGMKPFDVELDRPAAAGTVSIIDA
;
A
#
# COMPACT_ATOMS: atom_id res chain seq x y z
N MET A 1 4.73 22.47 -5.31
CA MET A 1 3.73 23.14 -4.44
C MET A 1 2.59 22.17 -4.21
N ILE A 2 2.40 21.76 -2.96
CA ILE A 2 1.33 20.88 -2.50
C ILE A 2 0.08 21.74 -2.32
N SER A 3 -1.06 21.36 -2.87
CA SER A 3 -2.35 21.89 -2.44
C SER A 3 -3.12 20.77 -1.75
N SER A 4 -3.23 20.92 -0.43
CA SER A 4 -4.14 20.15 0.40
C SER A 4 -5.54 20.73 0.25
N ASN A 5 -6.58 19.90 0.26
CA ASN A 5 -7.87 20.37 0.74
C ASN A 5 -8.64 19.22 1.39
N SER A 6 -8.47 19.11 2.70
CA SER A 6 -9.39 18.43 3.60
C SER A 6 -10.48 19.41 4.02
N SER A 7 -11.74 19.10 3.75
CA SER A 7 -12.88 19.81 4.34
C SER A 7 -13.95 18.81 4.76
N ILE A 8 -14.03 18.64 6.09
CA ILE A 8 -15.12 18.01 6.83
C ILE A 8 -16.39 18.84 6.64
N GLY A 9 -17.54 18.18 6.45
CA GLY A 9 -18.84 18.85 6.41
C GLY A 9 -19.99 17.89 6.20
N GLN A 10 -20.38 17.21 7.28
CA GLN A 10 -21.61 16.42 7.34
C GLN A 10 -22.81 17.39 7.33
N VAL A 11 -23.65 17.34 6.29
CA VAL A 11 -24.98 17.96 6.31
C VAL A 11 -25.99 17.05 5.60
N ASN A 12 -27.03 16.70 6.35
CA ASN A 12 -28.13 15.82 6.01
C ASN A 12 -29.20 16.58 5.22
N ALA A 13 -29.59 16.13 4.01
CA ALA A 13 -30.88 16.45 3.39
C ALA A 13 -31.17 15.61 2.13
N ALA A 14 -32.30 14.90 2.17
CA ALA A 14 -33.23 14.61 1.07
C ALA A 14 -32.75 13.79 -0.15
N SER A 15 -33.26 12.55 -0.20
CA SER A 15 -33.75 11.84 -1.40
C SER A 15 -33.30 12.37 -2.76
N SER A 16 -32.20 11.82 -3.25
CA SER A 16 -31.92 11.73 -4.68
C SER A 16 -31.38 10.33 -4.91
N GLU A 17 -32.16 9.49 -5.59
CA GLU A 17 -31.64 8.30 -6.27
C GLU A 17 -30.65 8.79 -7.33
N ALA A 18 -29.44 9.10 -6.89
CA ALA A 18 -28.31 9.21 -7.80
C ALA A 18 -28.09 7.81 -8.38
N PRO A 19 -27.87 7.67 -9.70
CA PRO A 19 -27.52 6.38 -10.27
C PRO A 19 -26.29 5.89 -9.52
N ARG A 20 -26.43 4.76 -8.82
CA ARG A 20 -25.28 4.08 -8.22
C ARG A 20 -24.36 3.75 -9.37
N TYR A 21 -23.26 4.49 -9.48
CA TYR A 21 -22.13 4.06 -10.30
C TYR A 21 -21.55 2.86 -9.58
N GLU A 22 -22.12 1.69 -9.84
CA GLU A 22 -21.48 0.43 -9.50
C GLU A 22 -20.07 0.50 -10.08
N THR A 23 -19.10 0.30 -9.19
CA THR A 23 -17.71 0.25 -9.59
C THR A 23 -17.56 -0.88 -10.62
N VAL A 24 -16.62 -0.71 -11.57
CA VAL A 24 -16.39 -1.73 -12.62
C VAL A 24 -16.07 -3.10 -12.00
N GLU A 25 -15.46 -3.10 -10.82
CA GLU A 25 -15.24 -4.26 -9.94
C GLU A 25 -16.56 -4.96 -9.52
N GLU A 26 -17.53 -4.21 -9.00
CA GLU A 26 -18.83 -4.76 -8.57
C GLU A 26 -19.62 -5.34 -9.75
N ARG A 27 -19.57 -4.69 -10.93
CA ARG A 27 -20.23 -5.20 -12.15
C ARG A 27 -19.63 -6.51 -12.64
N ASN A 28 -18.30 -6.63 -12.62
CA ASN A 28 -17.61 -7.87 -13.00
C ASN A 28 -17.83 -9.01 -12.00
N ALA A 29 -18.11 -8.70 -10.72
CA ALA A 29 -18.48 -9.70 -9.73
C ALA A 29 -19.90 -10.23 -9.98
N LEU A 30 -20.87 -9.34 -10.16
CA LEU A 30 -22.27 -9.68 -10.47
C LEU A 30 -22.41 -10.53 -11.74
N ASP A 31 -21.72 -10.16 -12.83
CA ASP A 31 -21.78 -10.88 -14.11
C ASP A 31 -21.21 -12.32 -13.99
N ARG A 32 -20.25 -12.52 -13.09
CA ARG A 32 -19.65 -13.85 -12.81
C ARG A 32 -20.58 -14.73 -11.99
N GLU A 33 -21.27 -14.17 -10.99
CA GLU A 33 -22.24 -14.89 -10.16
C GLU A 33 -23.48 -15.31 -10.97
N ASP A 34 -23.96 -14.43 -11.84
CA ASP A 34 -25.06 -14.74 -12.77
C ASP A 34 -24.64 -15.82 -13.77
N PHE A 35 -23.39 -15.80 -14.24
CA PHE A 35 -22.87 -16.84 -15.11
C PHE A 35 -22.67 -18.18 -14.42
N MET A 36 -22.11 -18.21 -13.20
CA MET A 36 -21.98 -19.43 -12.41
C MET A 36 -23.35 -20.04 -12.09
N THR A 37 -24.36 -19.19 -11.89
CA THR A 37 -25.75 -19.61 -11.73
C THR A 37 -26.29 -20.24 -13.02
N LEU A 38 -26.03 -19.65 -14.18
CA LEU A 38 -26.37 -20.25 -15.49
C LEU A 38 -25.61 -21.55 -15.76
N PHE A 39 -24.34 -21.64 -15.37
CA PHE A 39 -23.51 -22.83 -15.51
C PHE A 39 -24.02 -24.00 -14.66
N ILE A 40 -24.39 -23.74 -13.41
CA ILE A 40 -24.99 -24.74 -12.51
C ILE A 40 -26.39 -25.15 -13.01
N THR A 41 -27.15 -24.19 -13.55
CA THR A 41 -28.47 -24.45 -14.14
C THR A 41 -28.36 -25.34 -15.39
N GLN A 42 -27.35 -25.11 -16.23
CA GLN A 42 -27.05 -25.97 -17.37
C GLN A 42 -26.59 -27.35 -16.88
N LEU A 43 -25.70 -27.47 -15.89
CA LEU A 43 -25.32 -28.76 -15.29
C LEU A 43 -26.52 -29.58 -14.75
N GLN A 44 -27.56 -28.92 -14.24
CA GLN A 44 -28.80 -29.59 -13.83
C GLN A 44 -29.71 -30.04 -14.99
N TYR A 45 -29.59 -29.44 -16.17
CA TYR A 45 -30.50 -29.63 -17.30
C TYR A 45 -29.83 -30.09 -18.62
N GLN A 46 -28.53 -30.41 -18.62
CA GLN A 46 -27.81 -30.85 -19.82
C GLN A 46 -28.07 -32.34 -20.12
N ASP A 47 -28.61 -32.59 -21.31
CA ASP A 47 -28.67 -33.90 -21.95
C ASP A 47 -27.22 -34.39 -22.24
N PRO A 48 -26.84 -35.63 -21.89
CA PRO A 48 -25.46 -36.16 -21.92
C PRO A 48 -24.70 -36.10 -23.27
N MET A 49 -25.29 -35.59 -24.35
CA MET A 49 -24.73 -35.61 -25.70
C MET A 49 -23.94 -34.36 -26.12
N LYS A 50 -23.81 -33.30 -25.28
CA LYS A 50 -22.95 -32.12 -25.59
C LYS A 50 -22.12 -31.53 -24.42
N PRO A 51 -21.26 -32.32 -23.77
CA PRO A 51 -20.40 -31.84 -22.67
C PRO A 51 -19.22 -30.92 -23.10
N LEU A 52 -18.93 -30.81 -24.40
CA LEU A 52 -17.74 -30.10 -24.92
C LEU A 52 -17.80 -28.57 -24.77
N GLU A 53 -18.96 -27.96 -25.10
CA GLU A 53 -19.12 -26.49 -25.09
C GLU A 53 -19.10 -25.93 -23.66
N SER A 54 -19.66 -26.69 -22.71
CA SER A 54 -19.67 -26.34 -21.27
C SER A 54 -18.27 -26.44 -20.65
N ALA A 55 -17.44 -27.39 -21.10
CA ALA A 55 -16.08 -27.59 -20.58
C ALA A 55 -15.10 -26.51 -21.08
N GLU A 56 -15.23 -26.09 -22.33
CA GLU A 56 -14.38 -25.03 -22.91
C GLU A 56 -14.67 -23.67 -22.26
N MET A 57 -15.94 -23.37 -22.00
CA MET A 57 -16.39 -22.18 -21.30
C MET A 57 -15.97 -22.16 -19.82
N ALA A 58 -16.10 -23.29 -19.10
CA ALA A 58 -15.59 -23.42 -17.73
C ALA A 58 -14.07 -23.21 -17.66
N THR A 59 -13.34 -23.68 -18.67
CA THR A 59 -11.90 -23.48 -18.78
C THR A 59 -11.52 -22.01 -18.98
N GLN A 60 -12.28 -21.27 -19.80
CA GLN A 60 -12.08 -19.83 -19.98
C GLN A 60 -12.37 -19.03 -18.70
N ILE A 61 -13.39 -19.42 -17.93
CA ILE A 61 -13.68 -18.79 -16.62
C ILE A 61 -12.59 -19.09 -15.59
N ALA A 62 -12.10 -20.33 -15.53
CA ALA A 62 -10.99 -20.66 -14.65
C ALA A 62 -9.75 -19.81 -14.96
N GLN A 63 -9.47 -19.55 -16.23
CA GLN A 63 -8.40 -18.65 -16.66
C GLN A 63 -8.65 -17.19 -16.22
N PHE A 64 -9.87 -16.68 -16.42
CA PHE A 64 -10.23 -15.32 -16.00
C PHE A 64 -10.17 -15.13 -14.48
N ASN A 65 -10.68 -16.09 -13.71
CA ASN A 65 -10.59 -16.09 -12.24
C ASN A 65 -9.14 -16.10 -11.75
N MET A 66 -8.25 -16.79 -12.47
CA MET A 66 -6.83 -16.79 -12.13
C MET A 66 -6.19 -15.42 -12.37
N VAL A 67 -6.57 -14.71 -13.43
CA VAL A 67 -6.11 -13.33 -13.69
C VAL A 67 -6.66 -12.36 -12.65
N ASP A 68 -7.94 -12.45 -12.31
CA ASP A 68 -8.56 -11.63 -11.26
C ASP A 68 -7.90 -11.88 -9.89
N LEU A 69 -7.64 -13.15 -9.56
CA LEU A 69 -6.89 -13.51 -8.36
C LEU A 69 -5.48 -12.90 -8.35
N LEU A 70 -4.78 -12.90 -9.48
CA LEU A 70 -3.47 -12.27 -9.61
C LEU A 70 -3.56 -10.75 -9.42
N ASN A 71 -4.57 -10.10 -9.99
CA ASN A 71 -4.79 -8.66 -9.81
C ASN A 71 -5.07 -8.32 -8.33
N ARG A 72 -5.98 -9.05 -7.67
CA ARG A 72 -6.26 -8.87 -6.24
C ARG A 72 -5.03 -9.12 -5.37
N ASN A 73 -4.17 -10.05 -5.76
CA ASN A 73 -2.91 -10.29 -5.06
C ASN A 73 -1.96 -9.10 -5.21
N ASN A 74 -1.84 -8.53 -6.41
CA ASN A 74 -1.05 -7.33 -6.64
C ASN A 74 -1.57 -6.14 -5.81
N ASP A 75 -2.89 -5.93 -5.78
CA ASP A 75 -3.50 -4.87 -4.97
C ASP A 75 -3.24 -5.05 -3.47
N ALA A 76 -3.36 -6.29 -2.98
CA ALA A 76 -3.04 -6.62 -1.58
C ALA A 76 -1.55 -6.36 -1.26
N MET A 77 -0.64 -6.65 -2.20
CA MET A 77 0.78 -6.34 -2.05
C MET A 77 1.04 -4.83 -2.04
N GLU A 78 0.38 -4.06 -2.90
CA GLU A 78 0.49 -2.60 -2.90
C GLU A 78 0.00 -1.99 -1.58
N GLN A 79 -1.14 -2.49 -1.07
CA GLN A 79 -1.66 -2.08 0.24
C GLN A 79 -0.70 -2.43 1.38
N LEU A 80 -0.04 -3.59 1.32
CA LEU A 80 0.96 -3.98 2.30
C LEU A 80 2.16 -3.03 2.29
N VAL A 81 2.68 -2.69 1.11
CA VAL A 81 3.79 -1.72 0.97
C VAL A 81 3.39 -0.35 1.51
N ALA A 82 2.17 0.12 1.22
CA ALA A 82 1.67 1.38 1.75
C ALA A 82 1.55 1.37 3.28
N SER A 83 1.07 0.26 3.85
CA SER A 83 1.02 0.06 5.31
C SER A 83 2.41 0.10 5.94
N GLU A 84 3.39 -0.57 5.34
CA GLU A 84 4.78 -0.56 5.83
C GLU A 84 5.39 0.84 5.78
N ALA A 85 5.16 1.60 4.70
CA ALA A 85 5.59 2.98 4.61
C ALA A 85 4.95 3.87 5.69
N ALA A 86 3.66 3.67 5.98
CA ALA A 86 2.98 4.38 7.06
C ALA A 86 3.56 4.01 8.45
N ASN A 87 3.89 2.73 8.67
CA ASN A 87 4.55 2.27 9.89
C ASN A 87 5.94 2.90 10.06
N ALA A 88 6.74 2.98 9.00
CA ALA A 88 8.02 3.67 9.04
C ALA A 88 7.86 5.17 9.39
N GLY A 89 6.83 5.82 8.85
CA GLY A 89 6.47 7.19 9.22
C GLY A 89 6.11 7.34 10.71
N MET A 90 5.36 6.40 11.27
CA MET A 90 5.05 6.40 12.71
C MET A 90 6.30 6.17 13.57
N GLN A 91 7.26 5.35 13.13
CA GLN A 91 8.54 5.20 13.82
C GLN A 91 9.34 6.51 13.84
N ALA A 92 9.28 7.31 12.77
CA ALA A 92 9.92 8.63 12.73
C ALA A 92 9.37 9.58 13.81
N LEU A 93 8.07 9.49 14.14
CA LEU A 93 7.46 10.29 15.20
C LEU A 93 8.07 10.00 16.58
N ASN A 94 8.58 8.78 16.82
CA ASN A 94 9.26 8.45 18.07
C ASN A 94 10.60 9.18 18.24
N PHE A 95 11.19 9.74 17.18
CA PHE A 95 12.41 10.55 17.29
C PHE A 95 12.10 12.03 17.57
N LEU A 96 10.83 12.45 17.47
CA LEU A 96 10.48 13.83 17.74
C LEU A 96 10.75 14.17 19.21
N GLY A 97 11.55 15.21 19.45
CA GLY A 97 11.96 15.60 20.79
C GLY A 97 13.11 14.77 21.37
N HIS A 98 13.62 13.79 20.63
CA HIS A 98 14.84 13.05 20.98
C HIS A 98 16.04 13.58 20.20
N GLU A 99 17.22 13.51 20.82
CA GLU A 99 18.48 13.81 20.14
C GLU A 99 18.98 12.56 19.41
N VAL A 100 19.25 12.69 18.11
CA VAL A 100 19.85 11.64 17.29
C VAL A 100 21.28 12.01 16.92
N ARG A 101 22.17 11.01 16.88
CA ARG A 101 23.54 11.20 16.37
C ARG A 101 23.59 10.80 14.91
N TYR A 102 24.30 11.57 14.11
CA TYR A 102 24.56 11.26 12.71
C TYR A 102 26.06 11.37 12.44
N SER A 103 26.56 10.58 11.49
CA SER A 103 27.95 10.67 11.06
C SER A 103 28.14 11.92 10.21
N GLY A 104 29.09 12.76 10.60
CA GLY A 104 29.41 14.01 9.90
C GLY A 104 30.61 14.71 10.49
N ASN A 105 31.06 15.77 9.82
CA ASN A 105 32.19 16.61 10.22
C ASN A 105 31.77 18.05 10.59
N LEU A 106 30.46 18.33 10.64
CA LEU A 106 29.94 19.64 11.01
C LEU A 106 29.58 19.67 12.49
N LEU A 107 30.12 20.66 13.19
CA LEU A 107 29.78 20.95 14.57
C LEU A 107 29.07 22.28 14.63
N ILE A 108 27.89 22.30 15.26
CA ILE A 108 27.11 23.53 15.44
C ILE A 108 27.37 24.06 16.84
N LEU A 109 27.90 25.28 16.91
CA LEU A 109 28.03 26.03 18.15
C LEU A 109 26.76 26.86 18.36
N THR A 110 26.08 26.66 19.48
CA THR A 110 24.91 27.46 19.89
C THR A 110 25.30 28.46 20.98
N GLU A 111 24.42 29.38 21.34
CA GLU A 111 24.62 30.30 22.48
C GLU A 111 24.87 29.55 23.81
N ASN A 112 24.37 28.32 23.91
CA ASN A 112 24.55 27.43 25.06
C ASN A 112 25.80 26.53 24.96
N GLY A 113 26.68 26.79 23.98
CA GLY A 113 27.87 25.99 23.72
C GLY A 113 27.70 24.95 22.61
N MET A 114 28.73 24.14 22.43
CA MET A 114 28.80 23.11 21.39
C MET A 114 28.15 21.82 21.89
N LYS A 115 27.36 21.16 21.04
CA LYS A 115 26.79 19.85 21.37
C LYS A 115 27.90 18.78 21.45
N PRO A 116 27.75 17.74 22.31
CA PRO A 116 28.70 16.65 22.38
C PRO A 116 28.84 15.94 21.02
N PHE A 117 30.06 15.49 20.72
CA PHE A 117 30.37 14.72 19.53
C PHE A 117 31.20 13.49 19.93
N ASP A 118 31.03 12.42 19.16
CA ASP A 118 31.78 11.18 19.32
C ASP A 118 32.61 10.94 18.06
N VAL A 119 33.75 10.25 18.21
CA VAL A 119 34.54 9.76 17.09
C VAL A 119 34.52 8.24 17.16
N GLU A 120 33.88 7.62 16.18
CA GLU A 120 33.86 6.17 16.03
C GLU A 120 35.02 5.72 15.16
N LEU A 121 35.73 4.68 15.61
CA LEU A 121 36.86 4.10 14.89
C LEU A 121 36.57 2.63 14.65
N ASP A 122 36.67 2.17 13.40
CA ASP A 122 36.42 0.77 13.04
C ASP A 122 37.41 -0.21 13.70
N ARG A 123 38.54 0.29 14.21
CA ARG A 123 39.58 -0.49 14.89
C ARG A 123 40.28 0.33 15.97
N PRO A 124 40.94 -0.33 16.94
CA PRO A 124 41.76 0.36 17.92
C PRO A 124 42.86 1.20 17.26
N ALA A 125 42.99 2.45 17.68
CA ALA A 125 44.06 3.35 17.24
C ALA A 125 45.03 3.62 18.39
N ALA A 126 46.33 3.62 18.11
CA ALA A 126 47.36 3.94 19.10
C ALA A 126 47.45 5.44 19.39
N ALA A 127 47.05 6.29 18.44
CA ALA A 127 46.94 7.73 18.58
C ALA A 127 45.88 8.29 17.60
N GLY A 128 45.21 9.37 17.99
CA GLY A 128 44.26 10.10 17.16
C GLY A 128 44.32 11.59 17.45
N THR A 129 44.14 12.43 16.43
CA THR A 129 44.10 13.89 16.56
C THR A 129 42.78 14.38 15.99
N VAL A 130 42.02 15.14 16.79
CA VAL A 130 40.80 15.81 16.36
C VAL A 130 41.12 17.29 16.18
N SER A 131 40.95 17.81 14.97
CA SER A 131 41.12 19.23 14.67
C SER A 131 39.76 19.85 14.42
N ILE A 132 39.43 20.89 15.19
CA ILE A 132 38.23 21.70 14.99
C ILE A 132 38.68 22.97 14.26
N ILE A 133 38.09 23.22 13.09
CA ILE A 133 38.43 24.34 12.21
C ILE A 133 37.17 25.19 12.05
N ASP A 134 37.30 26.50 12.17
CA ASP A 134 36.23 27.46 11.88
C ASP A 134 36.08 27.64 10.35
N ALA A 135 34.90 28.06 9.90
CA ALA A 135 34.61 28.27 8.49
C ALA A 135 35.30 29.53 7.91
#